data_AF-A0A8J4RPK6-F1
#
_entry.id   AF-A0A8J4RPK6-F1
#
_cell.length_a   1.000
_cell.length_b   1.000
_cell.length_c   1.000
_cell.angle_alpha   90.00
_cell.angle_beta   90.00
_cell.angle_gamma   90.00
#
_symmetry.space_group_name_H-M   'P 1'
#
loop_
_entity.id
_entity.type
_entity.pdbx_description
1 polymer ?
#
loop_
_entity_poly.entity_id
_entity_poly.type
_entity_poly.pdbx_seq_one_letter_code
_entity_poly.pdbx_strand_id
1 'polypeptide(L)'
;MVHKHFEEVASDATPETASDEMRAAVLKRKIRSPTARAMMAQVHYRFKMLLKYKIVRSGGGVIDCEEEYTSKTCSRCGAINHKFDTSVMGVLSYSCNTQSLLLQKHFLALEKSQSFLTDILREYQELLRRLRAFTGECVTLVDDALIEGENLANAEDELAVVTFPMQLLEWMETVLAMFEHEVLRKTQLVADLAYSDSVRLSAVHKQWGAKGARGNVDNDYVQGGLQFPQAKSSVSESGESESDGGVKSKSKKKKKNKNKNKK
;
A
#
# COMPACT_ATOMS: atom_id res chain seq x y z
N MET A 1 7.73 -10.11 21.97
CA MET A 1 6.65 -9.11 22.02
C MET A 1 5.26 -9.73 22.15
N VAL A 2 4.98 -10.89 21.55
CA VAL A 2 3.66 -11.56 21.63
C VAL A 2 3.27 -11.97 23.06
N HIS A 3 4.23 -12.39 23.90
CA HIS A 3 3.94 -12.84 25.26
C HIS A 3 3.46 -11.72 26.22
N LYS A 4 3.96 -10.49 26.05
CA LYS A 4 3.63 -9.38 26.96
C LYS A 4 2.20 -8.86 26.75
N HIS A 5 1.67 -8.92 25.53
CA HIS A 5 0.27 -8.57 25.26
C HIS A 5 -0.72 -9.63 25.77
N PHE A 6 -0.28 -10.87 26.02
CA PHE A 6 -1.15 -11.92 26.55
C PHE A 6 -1.36 -11.82 28.07
N GLU A 7 -0.38 -11.31 28.83
CA GLU A 7 -0.52 -11.14 30.28
C GLU A 7 -1.33 -9.89 30.66
N GLU A 8 -1.17 -8.78 29.93
CA GLU A 8 -1.82 -7.50 30.26
C GLU A 8 -3.33 -7.49 30.00
N VAL A 9 -3.82 -8.34 29.09
CA VAL A 9 -5.26 -8.45 28.76
C VAL A 9 -6.00 -9.42 29.70
N ALA A 10 -5.29 -10.27 30.43
CA ALA A 10 -5.89 -11.29 31.30
C ALA A 10 -6.15 -10.81 32.74
N SER A 11 -5.56 -9.69 33.17
CA SER A 11 -5.65 -9.22 34.56
C SER A 11 -6.82 -8.27 34.85
N ASP A 12 -7.56 -7.81 33.84
CA ASP A 12 -8.51 -6.69 34.00
C ASP A 12 -10.00 -7.06 33.83
N ALA A 13 -10.34 -8.33 34.04
CA ALA A 13 -11.75 -8.73 33.96
C ALA A 13 -12.11 -9.80 35.00
N THR A 14 -12.63 -9.36 36.16
CA THR A 14 -13.94 -9.75 36.75
C THR A 14 -14.05 -9.32 38.23
N PRO A 15 -15.24 -9.32 38.89
CA PRO A 15 -16.63 -9.48 38.39
C PRO A 15 -17.66 -8.53 39.04
N GLU A 16 -18.75 -8.15 38.34
CA GLU A 16 -20.02 -7.81 39.02
C GLU A 16 -21.25 -8.41 38.30
N THR A 17 -21.80 -9.45 38.93
CA THR A 17 -23.24 -9.75 39.12
C THR A 17 -24.26 -9.21 38.11
N ALA A 18 -24.26 -9.75 36.90
CA ALA A 18 -25.49 -9.83 36.10
C ALA A 18 -26.17 -11.16 36.42
N SER A 19 -27.38 -11.11 37.01
CA SER A 19 -28.16 -12.30 37.38
C SER A 19 -28.29 -13.28 36.21
N ASP A 20 -28.18 -14.58 36.49
CA ASP A 20 -28.29 -15.64 35.48
C ASP A 20 -29.59 -15.58 34.67
N GLU A 21 -30.65 -14.98 35.24
CA GLU A 21 -31.90 -14.68 34.54
C GLU A 21 -31.75 -13.65 33.40
N MET A 22 -30.90 -12.64 33.56
CA MET A 22 -30.65 -11.63 32.52
C MET A 22 -29.82 -12.21 31.36
N ARG A 23 -28.87 -13.11 31.65
CA ARG A 23 -28.17 -13.91 30.62
C ARG A 23 -29.11 -14.89 29.90
N ALA A 24 -30.04 -15.52 30.62
CA ALA A 24 -31.03 -16.43 30.04
C ALA A 24 -32.06 -15.71 29.13
N ALA A 25 -32.42 -14.46 29.46
CA ALA A 25 -33.33 -13.64 28.67
C ALA A 25 -32.70 -13.15 27.34
N VAL A 26 -31.38 -12.87 27.32
CA VAL A 26 -30.63 -12.44 26.13
C VAL A 26 -30.42 -13.57 25.10
N LEU A 27 -30.58 -14.83 25.51
CA LEU A 27 -30.27 -16.01 24.67
C LEU A 27 -31.49 -16.68 24.01
N LYS A 28 -32.68 -16.06 24.03
CA LYS A 28 -33.80 -16.57 23.22
C LYS A 28 -33.56 -16.21 21.76
N ARG A 29 -32.98 -17.16 21.00
CA ARG A 29 -32.73 -17.02 19.55
C ARG A 29 -34.00 -16.52 18.84
N LYS A 30 -33.90 -15.37 18.17
CA LYS A 30 -34.98 -14.75 17.38
C LYS A 30 -35.45 -15.65 16.22
N ILE A 31 -34.54 -16.50 15.74
CA ILE A 31 -34.79 -17.46 14.67
C ILE A 31 -34.93 -18.86 15.28
N ARG A 32 -35.98 -19.58 14.87
CA ARG A 32 -36.20 -20.96 15.31
C ARG A 32 -35.06 -21.87 14.85
N SER A 33 -34.69 -22.84 15.68
CA SER A 33 -33.56 -23.74 15.40
C SER A 33 -33.63 -24.48 14.06
N PRO A 34 -34.79 -24.91 13.52
CA PRO A 34 -34.85 -25.55 12.20
C PRO A 34 -34.49 -24.57 11.08
N THR A 35 -34.98 -23.33 11.17
CA THR A 35 -34.70 -22.28 10.19
C THR A 35 -33.21 -21.90 10.20
N ALA A 36 -32.61 -21.76 11.39
CA ALA A 36 -31.18 -21.50 11.52
C ALA A 36 -30.32 -22.61 10.89
N ARG A 37 -30.67 -23.89 11.13
CA ARG A 37 -29.98 -25.03 10.50
C ARG A 37 -30.15 -25.04 8.99
N ALA A 38 -31.34 -24.74 8.49
CA ALA A 38 -31.59 -24.66 7.04
C ALA A 38 -30.76 -23.55 6.38
N MET A 39 -30.64 -22.38 7.02
CA MET A 39 -29.77 -21.30 6.53
C MET A 39 -28.29 -21.71 6.51
N MET A 40 -27.81 -22.40 7.55
CA MET A 40 -26.44 -22.92 7.56
C MET A 40 -26.21 -23.94 6.44
N ALA A 41 -27.15 -24.86 6.21
CA ALA A 41 -27.07 -25.81 5.10
C ALA A 41 -26.96 -25.12 3.74
N GLN A 42 -27.71 -24.02 3.52
CA GLN A 42 -27.60 -23.21 2.31
C GLN A 42 -26.23 -22.53 2.16
N VAL A 43 -25.65 -22.03 3.26
CA VAL A 43 -24.31 -21.43 3.27
C VAL A 43 -23.25 -22.49 2.96
N HIS A 44 -23.32 -23.67 3.59
CA HIS A 44 -22.42 -24.79 3.31
C HIS A 44 -22.50 -25.24 1.84
N TYR A 45 -23.71 -25.35 1.30
CA TYR A 45 -23.91 -25.68 -0.11
C TYR A 45 -23.26 -24.64 -1.05
N ARG A 46 -23.51 -23.34 -0.80
CA ARG A 46 -22.89 -22.26 -1.59
C ARG A 46 -21.36 -22.30 -1.53
N PHE A 47 -20.79 -22.52 -0.34
CA PHE A 47 -19.35 -22.64 -0.15
C PHE A 47 -18.78 -23.84 -0.91
N LYS A 48 -19.41 -25.01 -0.80
CA LYS A 48 -19.03 -26.23 -1.53
C LYS A 48 -18.99 -26.00 -3.04
N MET A 49 -20.02 -25.34 -3.59
CA MET A 49 -20.06 -25.02 -5.03
C MET A 49 -18.95 -24.05 -5.45
N LEU A 50 -18.66 -23.02 -4.63
CA LEU A 50 -17.58 -22.08 -4.90
C LEU A 50 -16.20 -22.77 -4.86
N LEU A 51 -15.99 -23.67 -3.89
CA LEU A 51 -14.74 -24.42 -3.75
C LEU A 51 -14.49 -25.31 -4.97
N LYS A 52 -15.51 -26.07 -5.40
CA LYS A 52 -15.45 -26.90 -6.61
C LYS A 52 -15.09 -26.06 -7.84
N TYR A 53 -15.75 -24.93 -8.03
CA TYR A 53 -15.46 -24.02 -9.14
C TYR A 53 -14.00 -23.53 -9.14
N LYS A 54 -13.50 -23.08 -7.99
CA LYS A 54 -12.13 -22.57 -7.86
C LYS A 54 -11.08 -23.65 -8.09
N ILE A 55 -11.28 -24.84 -7.52
CA ILE A 55 -10.31 -25.93 -7.62
C ILE A 55 -10.23 -26.50 -9.05
N VAL A 56 -11.36 -26.66 -9.74
CA VAL A 56 -11.38 -27.06 -11.16
C VAL A 56 -10.61 -26.06 -12.02
N ARG A 57 -10.77 -24.76 -11.77
CA ARG A 57 -10.05 -23.72 -12.52
C ARG A 57 -8.54 -23.72 -12.26
N SER A 58 -8.11 -24.19 -11.09
CA SER A 58 -6.70 -24.36 -10.75
C SER A 58 -6.12 -25.72 -11.16
N GLY A 59 -6.90 -26.57 -11.84
CA GLY A 59 -6.47 -27.92 -12.28
C GLY A 59 -6.47 -28.98 -11.17
N GLY A 60 -7.10 -28.72 -10.03
CA GLY A 60 -7.23 -29.69 -8.94
C GLY A 60 -8.56 -30.44 -8.96
N GLY A 61 -8.70 -31.46 -8.10
CA GLY A 61 -9.93 -32.22 -7.88
C GLY A 61 -10.54 -31.99 -6.50
N VAL A 62 -11.87 -32.04 -6.40
CA VAL A 62 -12.61 -32.04 -5.12
C VAL A 62 -13.33 -33.37 -4.98
N ILE A 63 -13.09 -34.06 -3.86
CA ILE A 63 -13.74 -35.34 -3.53
C ILE A 63 -14.81 -35.06 -2.49
N ASP A 64 -16.04 -35.48 -2.77
CA ASP A 64 -17.13 -35.42 -1.81
C ASP A 64 -17.08 -36.69 -0.94
N CYS A 65 -16.74 -36.55 0.34
CA CYS A 65 -16.71 -37.65 1.29
C CYS A 65 -18.02 -37.74 2.08
N GLU A 66 -18.41 -38.95 2.45
CA GLU A 66 -19.53 -39.21 3.35
C GLU A 66 -19.09 -39.03 4.82
N GLU A 67 -19.89 -38.32 5.63
CA GLU A 67 -19.48 -37.81 6.95
C GLU A 67 -20.09 -38.56 8.15
N GLU A 68 -20.67 -39.75 7.94
CA GLU A 68 -21.52 -40.45 8.93
C GLU A 68 -20.84 -40.71 10.29
N TYR A 69 -19.50 -40.71 10.34
CA TYR A 69 -18.72 -40.92 11.56
C TYR A 69 -17.60 -39.90 11.79
N THR A 70 -17.51 -38.81 11.02
CA THR A 70 -16.40 -37.83 11.13
C THR A 70 -16.32 -37.14 12.50
N SER A 71 -17.47 -36.94 13.14
CA SER A 71 -17.58 -36.36 14.48
C SER A 71 -17.41 -37.37 15.62
N LYS A 72 -17.49 -38.67 15.31
CA LYS A 72 -17.44 -39.78 16.29
C LYS A 72 -16.11 -40.55 16.26
N THR A 73 -15.35 -40.41 15.18
CA THR A 73 -14.14 -41.19 14.95
C THR A 73 -12.93 -40.43 15.48
N CYS A 74 -12.11 -41.08 16.30
CA CYS A 74 -10.84 -40.52 16.74
C CYS A 74 -9.88 -40.40 15.56
N SER A 75 -9.43 -39.19 15.24
CA SER A 75 -8.49 -38.95 14.13
C SER A 75 -7.10 -39.58 14.35
N ARG A 76 -6.75 -39.94 15.60
CA ARG A 76 -5.46 -40.57 15.93
C ARG A 76 -5.47 -42.09 15.81
N CYS A 77 -6.57 -42.75 16.18
CA CYS A 77 -6.63 -44.22 16.27
C CYS A 77 -7.79 -44.88 15.52
N GLY A 78 -8.69 -44.11 14.91
CA GLY A 78 -9.81 -44.65 14.12
C GLY A 78 -10.96 -45.28 14.94
N ALA A 79 -10.88 -45.27 16.27
CA ALA A 79 -11.96 -45.80 17.12
C ALA A 79 -13.22 -44.93 17.08
N ILE A 80 -14.39 -45.56 17.03
CA ILE A 80 -15.71 -44.88 17.04
C ILE A 80 -16.16 -44.69 18.49
N ASN A 81 -16.34 -43.45 18.91
CA ASN A 81 -16.87 -43.09 20.21
C ASN A 81 -18.40 -43.07 20.15
N HIS A 82 -19.03 -44.02 20.85
CA HIS A 82 -20.49 -44.11 20.94
C HIS A 82 -21.10 -43.16 21.97
N LYS A 83 -20.29 -42.64 22.91
CA LYS A 83 -20.69 -41.60 23.87
C LYS A 83 -20.29 -40.23 23.31
N PHE A 84 -21.30 -39.43 22.99
CA PHE A 84 -21.13 -38.13 22.35
C PHE A 84 -20.97 -37.06 23.43
N ASP A 85 -19.85 -37.11 24.13
CA ASP A 85 -19.52 -36.10 25.13
C ASP A 85 -19.02 -34.89 24.34
N THR A 86 -19.59 -33.71 24.56
CA THR A 86 -19.20 -32.46 23.87
C THR A 86 -17.72 -32.11 24.00
N SER A 87 -17.00 -32.78 24.91
CA SER A 87 -15.55 -32.70 25.09
C SER A 87 -14.73 -33.50 24.06
N VAL A 88 -15.31 -34.54 23.42
CA VAL A 88 -14.63 -35.41 22.45
C VAL A 88 -15.02 -35.04 21.03
N MET A 89 -14.98 -33.75 20.73
CA MET A 89 -15.08 -33.25 19.37
C MET A 89 -13.70 -33.43 18.71
N GLY A 90 -13.36 -34.60 18.19
CA GLY A 90 -11.99 -34.90 17.68
C GLY A 90 -11.43 -33.84 16.72
N VAL A 91 -12.10 -33.62 15.57
CA VAL A 91 -11.68 -32.63 14.55
C VAL A 91 -11.89 -31.19 15.03
N LEU A 92 -12.95 -30.93 15.79
CA LEU A 92 -13.31 -29.59 16.27
C LEU A 92 -12.47 -29.17 17.51
N SER A 93 -11.90 -30.12 18.25
CA SER A 93 -10.88 -29.89 19.29
C SER A 93 -9.61 -29.38 18.64
N TYR A 94 -9.18 -29.90 17.49
CA TYR A 94 -8.09 -29.30 16.72
C TYR A 94 -8.46 -27.95 16.09
N SER A 95 -9.75 -27.66 15.91
CA SER A 95 -10.22 -26.37 15.42
C SER A 95 -10.15 -25.24 16.47
N CYS A 96 -9.95 -25.56 17.75
CA CYS A 96 -9.83 -24.54 18.81
C CYS A 96 -8.63 -23.59 18.59
N ASN A 97 -7.65 -24.02 17.80
CA ASN A 97 -6.48 -23.22 17.42
C ASN A 97 -6.61 -22.56 16.04
N THR A 98 -7.73 -22.69 15.34
CA THR A 98 -7.90 -22.05 14.01
C THR A 98 -7.74 -20.55 14.07
N GLN A 99 -8.32 -19.90 15.08
CA GLN A 99 -8.14 -18.47 15.29
C GLN A 99 -6.66 -18.12 15.51
N SER A 100 -5.95 -18.87 16.35
CA SER A 100 -4.51 -18.69 16.63
C SER A 100 -3.65 -18.90 15.39
N LEU A 101 -3.92 -19.95 14.60
CA LEU A 101 -3.20 -20.27 13.36
C LEU A 101 -3.46 -19.21 12.28
N LEU A 102 -4.70 -18.75 12.12
CA LEU A 102 -5.02 -17.66 11.21
C LEU A 102 -4.29 -16.39 11.62
N LEU A 103 -4.33 -16.02 12.91
CA LEU A 103 -3.60 -14.87 13.43
C LEU A 103 -2.09 -14.99 13.14
N GLN A 104 -1.49 -16.15 13.42
CA GLN A 104 -0.08 -16.41 13.15
C GLN A 104 0.26 -16.25 11.67
N LYS A 105 -0.57 -16.78 10.76
CA LYS A 105 -0.37 -16.64 9.30
C LYS A 105 -0.50 -15.19 8.86
N HIS A 106 -1.43 -14.43 9.44
CA HIS A 106 -1.57 -13.00 9.17
C HIS A 106 -0.36 -12.19 9.64
N PHE A 107 0.13 -12.43 10.87
CA PHE A 107 1.35 -11.77 11.37
C PHE A 107 2.57 -12.08 10.50
N LEU A 108 2.76 -13.35 10.13
CA LEU A 108 3.84 -13.76 9.24
C LEU A 108 3.76 -13.08 7.87
N ALA A 109 2.56 -12.94 7.31
CA ALA A 109 2.38 -12.22 6.05
C ALA A 109 2.75 -10.74 6.16
N LEU A 110 2.43 -10.11 7.30
CA LEU A 110 2.80 -8.72 7.57
C LEU A 110 4.31 -8.53 7.74
N GLU A 111 4.98 -9.37 8.53
CA GLU A 111 6.45 -9.34 8.69
C GLU A 111 7.15 -9.50 7.33
N LYS A 112 6.64 -10.41 6.48
CA LYS A 112 7.12 -10.56 5.10
C LYS A 112 6.88 -9.32 4.24
N SER A 113 5.72 -8.68 4.37
CA SER A 113 5.42 -7.46 3.62
C SER A 113 6.26 -6.27 4.09
N GLN A 114 6.51 -6.15 5.40
CA GLN A 114 7.33 -5.10 5.99
C GLN A 114 8.79 -5.25 5.55
N SER A 115 9.34 -6.47 5.65
CA SER A 115 10.71 -6.76 5.16
C SER A 115 10.86 -6.43 3.68
N PHE A 116 9.91 -6.84 2.84
CA PHE A 116 9.89 -6.49 1.42
C PHE A 116 9.87 -4.97 1.18
N LEU A 117 9.04 -4.22 1.90
CA LEU A 117 9.00 -2.76 1.82
C LEU A 117 10.31 -2.11 2.28
N THR A 118 10.92 -2.62 3.35
CA THR A 118 12.22 -2.12 3.81
C THR A 118 13.35 -2.40 2.81
N ASP A 119 13.30 -3.53 2.10
CA ASP A 119 14.26 -3.84 1.05
C ASP A 119 14.14 -2.87 -0.13
N ILE A 120 12.91 -2.57 -0.57
CA ILE A 120 12.66 -1.55 -1.62
C ILE A 120 13.19 -0.18 -1.19
N LEU A 121 12.95 0.22 0.06
CA LEU A 121 13.45 1.51 0.56
C LEU A 121 14.98 1.55 0.62
N ARG A 122 15.63 0.44 0.94
CA ARG A 122 17.10 0.31 0.92
C ARG A 122 17.65 0.49 -0.50
N GLU A 123 17.01 -0.10 -1.51
CA GLU A 123 17.39 0.09 -2.92
C GLU A 123 17.25 1.56 -3.35
N TYR A 124 16.17 2.22 -2.93
CA TYR A 124 15.96 3.65 -3.17
C TYR A 124 17.03 4.53 -2.50
N GLN A 125 17.39 4.23 -1.25
CA GLN A 125 18.46 4.92 -0.54
C GLN A 125 19.82 4.75 -1.22
N GLU A 126 20.09 3.56 -1.74
CA GLU A 126 21.31 3.26 -2.50
C GLU A 126 21.36 4.05 -3.82
N LEU A 127 20.23 4.15 -4.53
CA LEU A 127 20.11 5.00 -5.72
C LEU A 127 20.41 6.48 -5.38
N LEU A 128 19.85 6.98 -4.29
CA LEU A 128 20.11 8.35 -3.82
C LEU A 128 21.57 8.57 -3.43
N ARG A 129 22.21 7.58 -2.80
CA ARG A 129 23.63 7.64 -2.47
C ARG A 129 24.48 7.79 -3.74
N ARG A 130 24.15 7.06 -4.80
CA ARG A 130 24.83 7.16 -6.10
C ARG A 130 24.59 8.50 -6.78
N LEU A 131 23.35 8.99 -6.79
CA LEU A 131 23.03 10.32 -7.31
C LEU A 131 23.79 11.41 -6.57
N ARG A 132 23.88 11.34 -5.23
CA ARG A 132 24.67 12.30 -4.44
C ARG A 132 26.16 12.23 -4.77
N ALA A 133 26.72 11.04 -4.94
CA ALA A 133 28.11 10.87 -5.36
C ALA A 133 28.35 11.52 -6.73
N PHE A 134 27.46 11.27 -7.69
CA PHE A 134 27.51 11.89 -9.01
C PHE A 134 27.39 13.42 -8.95
N THR A 135 26.47 13.97 -8.17
CA THR A 135 26.40 15.43 -7.96
C THR A 135 27.70 15.96 -7.38
N GLY A 136 28.31 15.26 -6.42
CA GLY A 136 29.61 15.61 -5.86
C GLY A 136 30.73 15.62 -6.91
N GLU A 137 30.76 14.66 -7.82
CA GLU A 137 31.70 14.65 -8.95
C GLU A 137 31.48 15.87 -9.87
N CYS A 138 30.23 16.20 -10.17
CA CYS A 138 29.91 17.41 -10.95
C CYS A 138 30.37 18.69 -10.25
N VAL A 139 30.19 18.81 -8.93
CA VAL A 139 30.68 19.96 -8.15
C VAL A 139 32.20 20.08 -8.30
N THR A 140 32.94 18.98 -8.12
CA THR A 140 34.41 19.01 -8.27
C THR A 140 34.86 19.43 -9.67
N LEU A 141 34.17 18.99 -10.72
CA LEU A 141 34.48 19.40 -12.10
C LEU A 141 34.23 20.90 -12.35
N VAL A 142 33.16 21.45 -11.74
CA VAL A 142 32.85 22.88 -11.85
C VAL A 142 33.87 23.71 -11.07
N ASP A 143 34.27 23.27 -9.88
CA ASP A 143 35.32 23.92 -9.08
C ASP A 143 36.67 23.90 -9.80
N ASP A 144 37.07 22.77 -10.39
CA ASP A 144 38.32 22.64 -11.17
C ASP A 144 38.30 23.59 -12.39
N ALA A 145 37.18 23.66 -13.11
CA ALA A 145 37.03 24.57 -14.24
C ALA A 145 37.08 26.05 -13.84
N LEU A 146 36.60 26.40 -12.63
CA LEU A 146 36.68 27.75 -12.08
C LEU A 146 38.14 28.14 -11.78
N ILE A 147 38.91 27.22 -11.19
CA ILE A 147 40.33 27.41 -10.88
C ILE A 147 41.16 27.56 -12.17
N GLU A 148 40.85 26.78 -13.21
CA GLU A 148 41.51 26.89 -14.51
C GLU A 148 41.13 28.21 -15.24
N GLY A 149 39.88 28.64 -15.10
CA GLY A 149 39.30 29.86 -15.70
C GLY A 149 39.92 31.16 -15.18
N GLU A 150 40.22 31.24 -13.89
CA GLU A 150 40.82 32.41 -13.21
C GLU A 150 42.17 32.87 -13.84
N ASN A 151 42.76 32.06 -14.72
CA ASN A 151 43.95 32.37 -15.50
C ASN A 151 43.66 33.07 -16.86
N LEU A 152 42.40 33.31 -17.25
CA LEU A 152 41.99 33.96 -18.51
C LEU A 152 41.37 35.35 -18.29
N ALA A 153 41.90 36.36 -18.99
CA ALA A 153 41.73 37.79 -18.66
C ALA A 153 40.40 38.48 -19.07
N ASN A 154 39.29 37.77 -19.34
CA ASN A 154 38.04 38.40 -19.84
C ASN A 154 36.81 38.09 -18.95
N ALA A 155 36.42 39.05 -18.11
CA ALA A 155 35.44 38.90 -17.03
C ALA A 155 33.96 38.70 -17.45
N GLU A 156 33.56 39.08 -18.68
CA GLU A 156 32.14 39.04 -19.10
C GLU A 156 31.72 37.68 -19.66
N ASP A 157 32.62 36.99 -20.35
CA ASP A 157 32.38 35.63 -20.90
C ASP A 157 32.54 34.55 -19.81
N GLU A 158 33.43 34.76 -18.84
CA GLU A 158 33.59 33.88 -17.66
C GLU A 158 32.31 33.75 -16.85
N LEU A 159 31.62 34.86 -16.59
CA LEU A 159 30.42 34.86 -15.76
C LEU A 159 29.30 34.00 -16.38
N ALA A 160 29.12 34.07 -17.71
CA ALA A 160 28.12 33.28 -18.42
C ALA A 160 28.48 31.77 -18.48
N VAL A 161 29.77 31.45 -18.60
CA VAL A 161 30.27 30.06 -18.62
C VAL A 161 30.08 29.38 -17.27
N VAL A 162 30.20 30.11 -16.16
CA VAL A 162 30.05 29.58 -14.79
C VAL A 162 28.59 29.57 -14.31
N THR A 163 27.75 30.48 -14.83
CA THR A 163 26.35 30.61 -14.36
C THR A 163 25.50 29.37 -14.65
N PHE A 164 25.58 28.78 -15.85
CA PHE A 164 24.75 27.62 -16.19
C PHE A 164 25.13 26.36 -15.38
N PRO A 165 26.42 25.98 -15.24
CA PRO A 165 26.83 24.89 -14.36
C PRO A 165 26.39 25.09 -12.91
N MET A 166 26.51 26.30 -12.36
CA MET A 166 26.01 26.62 -11.02
C MET A 166 24.51 26.40 -10.88
N GLN A 167 23.70 26.89 -11.84
CA GLN A 167 22.25 26.67 -11.84
C GLN A 167 21.87 25.19 -11.99
N LEU A 168 22.64 24.44 -12.78
CA LEU A 168 22.44 23.00 -12.92
C LEU A 168 22.72 22.26 -11.61
N LEU A 169 23.79 22.62 -10.90
CA LEU A 169 24.10 22.07 -9.58
C LEU A 169 23.02 22.38 -8.55
N GLU A 170 22.55 23.64 -8.48
CA GLU A 170 21.46 24.04 -7.60
C GLU A 170 20.17 23.24 -7.88
N TRP A 171 19.85 23.03 -9.15
CA TRP A 171 18.73 22.19 -9.55
C TRP A 171 18.93 20.73 -9.13
N MET A 172 20.11 20.15 -9.35
CA MET A 172 20.43 18.77 -8.95
C MET A 172 20.33 18.59 -7.42
N GLU A 173 20.80 19.55 -6.63
CA GLU A 173 20.68 19.56 -5.17
C GLU A 173 19.21 19.65 -4.72
N THR A 174 18.42 20.52 -5.36
CA THR A 174 16.99 20.65 -5.07
C THR A 174 16.23 19.36 -5.36
N VAL A 175 16.52 18.71 -6.50
CA VAL A 175 15.94 17.42 -6.87
C VAL A 175 16.33 16.34 -5.87
N LEU A 176 17.60 16.27 -5.48
CA LEU A 176 18.08 15.34 -4.46
C LEU A 176 17.36 15.53 -3.13
N ALA A 177 17.25 16.77 -2.65
CA ALA A 177 16.57 17.09 -1.40
C ALA A 177 15.10 16.62 -1.40
N MET A 178 14.37 16.84 -2.51
CA MET A 178 12.99 16.36 -2.65
C MET A 178 12.88 14.84 -2.50
N PHE A 179 13.75 14.08 -3.16
CA PHE A 179 13.72 12.63 -3.07
C PHE A 179 14.21 12.11 -1.71
N GLU A 180 15.18 12.77 -1.07
CA GLU A 180 15.60 12.43 0.29
C GLU A 180 14.45 12.58 1.29
N HIS A 181 13.73 13.70 1.23
CA HIS A 181 12.55 13.90 2.07
C HIS A 181 11.44 12.88 1.79
N GLU A 182 11.22 12.51 0.52
CA GLU A 182 10.23 11.48 0.17
C GLU A 182 10.63 10.10 0.73
N VAL A 183 11.92 9.74 0.66
CA VAL A 183 12.43 8.48 1.21
C VAL A 183 12.30 8.46 2.74
N LEU A 184 12.66 9.55 3.44
CA LEU A 184 12.49 9.67 4.88
C LEU A 184 11.03 9.49 5.30
N ARG A 185 10.14 10.17 4.59
CA ARG A 185 8.69 10.06 4.78
C ARG A 185 8.21 8.62 4.60
N LYS A 186 8.58 7.95 3.51
CA LYS A 186 8.19 6.54 3.28
C LYS A 186 8.79 5.59 4.31
N THR A 187 10.01 5.86 4.78
CA THR A 187 10.65 5.10 5.85
C THR A 187 9.85 5.18 7.15
N GLN A 188 9.39 6.37 7.51
CA GLN A 188 8.50 6.56 8.66
C GLN A 188 7.18 5.81 8.50
N LEU A 189 6.55 5.87 7.32
CA LEU A 189 5.31 5.14 7.04
C LEU A 189 5.46 3.61 7.17
N VAL A 190 6.62 3.06 6.79
CA VAL A 190 6.93 1.62 6.92
C VAL A 190 7.30 1.24 8.36
N ALA A 191 7.97 2.13 9.10
CA ALA A 191 8.27 1.93 10.52
C ALA A 191 7.01 1.93 11.38
N ASP A 192 6.04 2.80 11.06
CA ASP A 192 4.77 2.96 11.77
C ASP A 192 3.72 1.88 11.40
N LEU A 193 4.09 0.91 10.57
CA LEU A 193 3.20 -0.13 10.04
C LEU A 193 2.93 -1.21 11.10
N ALA A 194 1.93 -0.96 11.95
CA ALA A 194 1.49 -1.87 13.01
C ALA A 194 0.03 -2.35 12.82
N TYR A 195 -0.25 -3.63 13.13
CA TYR A 195 -1.57 -4.25 12.97
C TYR A 195 -2.62 -3.79 13.99
N SER A 196 -2.21 -3.19 15.10
CA SER A 196 -3.11 -2.87 16.22
C SER A 196 -4.26 -1.94 15.83
N ASP A 197 -4.14 -1.20 14.71
CA ASP A 197 -5.16 -0.24 14.28
C ASP A 197 -5.40 -0.24 12.75
N SER A 198 -6.51 -0.84 12.34
CA SER A 198 -6.96 -0.88 10.94
C SER A 198 -7.25 0.52 10.35
N VAL A 199 -7.66 1.48 11.17
CA VAL A 199 -7.93 2.86 10.73
C VAL A 199 -6.62 3.55 10.38
N ARG A 200 -5.59 3.35 11.21
CA ARG A 200 -4.24 3.86 10.95
C ARG A 200 -3.63 3.26 9.70
N LEU A 201 -3.75 1.94 9.50
CA LEU A 201 -3.30 1.28 8.26
C LEU A 201 -3.95 1.86 7.00
N SER A 202 -5.26 2.08 7.03
CA SER A 202 -6.00 2.72 5.93
C SER A 202 -5.52 4.16 5.68
N ALA A 203 -5.25 4.91 6.74
CA ALA A 203 -4.70 6.26 6.65
C ALA A 203 -3.30 6.24 6.04
N VAL A 204 -2.39 5.37 6.48
CA VAL A 204 -1.03 5.20 5.94
C VAL A 204 -1.08 4.85 4.45
N HIS A 205 -1.94 3.91 4.06
CA HIS A 205 -2.09 3.52 2.66
C HIS A 205 -2.50 4.70 1.76
N LYS A 206 -3.45 5.54 2.20
CA LYS A 206 -3.86 6.75 1.45
C LYS A 206 -2.70 7.74 1.26
N GLN A 207 -1.73 7.72 2.15
CA GLN A 207 -0.57 8.60 2.12
C GLN A 207 0.57 8.04 1.25
N TRP A 208 0.56 6.76 0.87
CA TRP A 208 1.69 6.14 0.20
C TRP A 208 2.08 6.77 -1.15
N GLY A 209 1.10 7.29 -1.89
CA GLY A 209 1.31 7.87 -3.22
C GLY A 209 2.21 9.11 -3.22
N ALA A 210 3.18 9.15 -4.15
CA ALA A 210 4.08 10.30 -4.33
C ALA A 210 3.42 11.48 -5.07
N LYS A 211 2.39 11.22 -5.90
CA LYS A 211 1.66 12.26 -6.68
C LYS A 211 0.50 12.91 -5.90
N GLY A 212 0.44 12.72 -4.59
CA GLY A 212 -0.61 13.26 -3.74
C GLY A 212 -0.18 14.51 -2.99
N ALA A 213 -1.12 15.18 -2.33
CA ALA A 213 -0.87 16.39 -1.51
C ALA A 213 0.15 16.20 -0.36
N ARG A 214 0.58 14.97 -0.09
CA ARG A 214 1.57 14.64 0.94
C ARG A 214 2.92 14.18 0.36
N GLY A 215 3.05 14.07 -0.96
CA GLY A 215 4.34 13.74 -1.58
C GLY A 215 5.29 14.93 -1.51
N ASN A 216 6.57 14.66 -1.33
CA ASN A 216 7.63 15.66 -1.26
C ASN A 216 8.28 15.94 -2.63
N VAL A 217 7.89 15.20 -3.67
CA VAL A 217 8.44 15.31 -5.01
C VAL A 217 7.48 16.07 -5.92
N ASP A 218 7.88 17.28 -6.31
CA ASP A 218 7.25 17.99 -7.43
C ASP A 218 7.69 17.35 -8.75
N ASN A 219 6.80 16.56 -9.34
CA ASN A 219 7.10 15.86 -10.58
C ASN A 219 7.16 16.81 -11.78
N ASP A 220 6.43 17.92 -11.74
CA ASP A 220 6.39 18.89 -12.83
C ASP A 220 7.71 19.68 -12.88
N TYR A 221 8.26 20.03 -11.72
CA TYR A 221 9.60 20.64 -11.61
C TYR A 221 10.70 19.68 -12.09
N VAL A 222 10.68 18.42 -11.62
CA VAL A 222 11.70 17.42 -11.99
C VAL A 222 11.67 17.13 -13.49
N GLN A 223 10.48 17.06 -14.11
CA GLN A 223 10.34 16.82 -15.54
C GLN A 223 10.58 18.06 -16.40
N GLY A 224 10.27 19.25 -15.87
CA GLY A 224 10.50 20.53 -16.55
C GLY A 224 11.98 20.82 -16.77
N GLY A 225 12.84 20.38 -15.84
CA GLY A 225 14.29 20.52 -15.94
C GLY A 225 14.78 21.98 -15.96
N LEU A 226 16.08 22.15 -16.10
CA LEU A 226 16.67 23.48 -16.33
C LEU A 226 16.45 23.90 -17.79
N GLN A 227 15.96 25.12 -18.03
CA GLN A 227 15.88 25.65 -19.40
C GLN A 227 17.30 25.91 -19.92
N PHE A 228 17.70 25.20 -20.98
CA PHE A 228 18.99 25.42 -21.62
C PHE A 228 19.04 26.83 -22.25
N PRO A 229 20.19 27.55 -22.14
CA PRO A 229 20.42 28.75 -22.92
C PRO A 229 20.29 28.43 -24.40
N GLN A 230 19.26 28.95 -25.07
CA GLN A 230 19.16 28.82 -26.52
C GLN A 230 20.31 29.61 -27.15
N ALA A 231 21.16 28.92 -27.91
CA ALA A 231 22.07 29.58 -28.83
C ALA A 231 21.23 30.43 -29.79
N LYS A 232 21.37 31.76 -29.71
CA LYS A 232 20.72 32.71 -30.62
C LYS A 232 21.14 32.39 -32.05
N SER A 233 20.33 31.61 -32.77
CA SER A 233 20.35 31.63 -34.23
C SER A 233 19.61 32.91 -34.65
N SER A 234 20.38 33.82 -35.22
CA SER A 234 19.90 35.05 -35.82
C SER A 234 19.02 34.73 -37.03
N VAL A 235 17.72 34.86 -36.89
CA VAL A 235 16.85 35.31 -37.99
C VAL A 235 15.90 36.37 -37.44
N SER A 236 16.20 37.60 -37.84
CA SER A 236 15.33 38.76 -37.75
C SER A 236 14.09 38.57 -38.63
N GLU A 237 12.90 38.77 -38.08
CA GLU A 237 11.87 39.53 -38.78
C GLU A 237 10.95 40.22 -37.77
N SER A 238 10.99 41.55 -37.87
CA SER A 238 10.23 42.56 -37.16
C SER A 238 8.75 42.58 -37.60
N GLY A 239 7.86 42.83 -36.64
CA GLY A 239 6.47 43.18 -36.90
C GLY A 239 5.74 43.54 -35.62
N GLU A 240 5.88 44.80 -35.20
CA GLU A 240 5.08 45.41 -34.13
C GLU A 240 3.60 45.50 -34.53
N SER A 241 2.69 45.25 -33.57
CA SER A 241 1.56 46.15 -33.31
C SER A 241 0.83 45.72 -32.04
N GLU A 242 0.84 46.58 -31.02
CA GLU A 242 -0.16 46.61 -29.96
C GLU A 242 -1.54 46.94 -30.56
N SER A 243 -2.59 46.22 -30.17
CA SER A 243 -3.86 46.88 -29.85
C SER A 243 -4.74 46.01 -28.95
N ASP A 244 -5.25 46.69 -27.94
CA ASP A 244 -6.29 46.31 -26.99
C ASP A 244 -7.60 45.89 -27.69
N GLY A 245 -8.38 45.00 -27.06
CA GLY A 245 -9.68 44.59 -27.59
C GLY A 245 -10.19 43.24 -27.10
N GLY A 246 -10.85 43.22 -25.94
CA GLY A 246 -11.61 42.06 -25.50
C GLY A 246 -12.86 41.82 -26.35
N VAL A 247 -13.08 40.57 -26.82
CA VAL A 247 -14.41 40.05 -27.17
C VAL A 247 -14.52 38.55 -26.87
N LYS A 248 -15.49 38.20 -26.02
CA LYS A 248 -16.08 36.87 -25.83
C LYS A 248 -16.38 36.18 -27.16
N SER A 249 -16.04 34.90 -27.29
CA SER A 249 -16.84 33.99 -28.11
C SER A 249 -16.83 32.53 -27.63
N LYS A 250 -18.04 32.10 -27.26
CA LYS A 250 -18.47 30.71 -27.06
C LYS A 250 -18.19 29.86 -28.31
N SER A 251 -17.72 28.62 -28.13
CA SER A 251 -18.21 27.49 -28.93
C SER A 251 -18.14 26.20 -28.11
N LYS A 252 -19.29 25.72 -27.62
CA LYS A 252 -20.12 24.64 -28.18
C LYS A 252 -19.60 23.21 -27.89
N LYS A 253 -20.00 22.77 -26.69
CA LYS A 253 -20.52 21.42 -26.36
C LYS A 253 -21.09 20.67 -27.58
N LYS A 254 -20.49 19.55 -27.98
CA LYS A 254 -21.13 18.55 -28.85
C LYS A 254 -21.40 17.27 -28.06
N LYS A 255 -22.61 17.21 -27.52
CA LYS A 255 -23.29 16.04 -26.99
C LYS A 255 -23.64 15.12 -28.17
N LYS A 256 -23.17 13.88 -28.21
CA LYS A 256 -23.71 12.85 -29.11
C LYS A 256 -24.28 11.74 -28.23
N ASN A 257 -25.60 11.57 -28.30
CA ASN A 257 -26.33 10.56 -27.56
C ASN A 257 -27.08 9.67 -28.56
N LYS A 258 -27.06 8.36 -28.26
CA LYS A 258 -28.13 7.36 -28.48
C LYS A 258 -28.29 6.67 -29.86
N ASN A 259 -28.13 5.35 -29.83
CA ASN A 259 -29.16 4.35 -30.21
C ASN A 259 -28.75 3.02 -29.54
N LYS A 260 -29.45 2.52 -28.51
CA LYS A 260 -30.66 1.67 -28.58
C LYS A 260 -30.68 0.76 -29.81
N ASN A 261 -30.37 -0.51 -29.61
CA ASN A 261 -31.10 -1.57 -30.31
C ASN A 261 -31.42 -2.72 -29.35
N LYS A 262 -32.65 -3.16 -29.47
CA LYS A 262 -33.38 -4.12 -28.64
C LYS A 262 -33.56 -5.36 -29.50
N LYS A 263 -33.16 -6.53 -29.01
CA LYS A 263 -33.84 -7.81 -29.23
C LYS A 263 -33.53 -8.71 -28.06
#